data_AF-A0A060SAT8-F1
#
_entry.id   AF-A0A060SAT8-F1
#
_cell.length_a   1.000
_cell.length_b   1.000
_cell.length_c   1.000
_cell.angle_alpha   90.00
_cell.angle_beta   90.00
_cell.angle_gamma   90.00
#
_symmetry.space_group_name_H-M   'P 1'
#
loop_
_entity.id
_entity.type
_entity.pdbx_description
1 polymer ?
#
loop_
_entity_poly.entity_id
_entity_poly.type
_entity_poly.pdbx_seq_one_letter_code
_entity_poly.pdbx_strand_id
1 'polypeptide(L)'
;MSCVSFRLDCICGEFILVIDKNLNALPRRQTDGAVIIRCQDTPDAKARIFKLNATPKDPILVERQGGHEKQYRFHCPRCALPVAYQSTPPPVKSGPYLYVLKGALSQIQGQVPADAFEDEKLLSENSMT
;
A
#
# COMPACT_ATOMS: atom_id res chain seq x y z
N MET A 1 14.79 8.48 -18.95
CA MET A 1 14.02 7.32 -18.47
C MET A 1 13.61 7.60 -17.04
N SER A 2 12.49 8.29 -16.86
CA SER A 2 12.07 8.82 -15.55
C SER A 2 11.63 7.65 -14.66
N CYS A 3 12.40 7.34 -13.63
CA CYS A 3 12.05 6.29 -12.67
C CYS A 3 10.94 6.85 -11.76
N VAL A 4 9.69 6.68 -12.17
CA VAL A 4 8.53 7.13 -11.40
C VAL A 4 8.40 6.20 -10.20
N SER A 5 8.77 6.69 -9.02
CA SER A 5 8.56 5.97 -7.77
C SER A 5 7.24 6.42 -7.15
N PHE A 6 6.45 5.45 -6.69
CA PHE A 6 5.17 5.67 -6.05
C PHE A 6 5.36 5.65 -4.54
N ARG A 7 5.00 6.77 -3.91
CA ARG A 7 5.00 6.94 -2.46
C ARG A 7 3.63 6.55 -1.91
N LEU A 8 3.64 5.76 -0.85
CA LEU A 8 2.45 5.29 -0.16
C LEU A 8 2.55 5.66 1.31
N ASP A 9 1.57 6.43 1.76
CA ASP A 9 1.48 6.91 3.12
C ASP A 9 0.35 6.19 3.85
N CYS A 10 0.54 5.97 5.15
CA CYS A 10 -0.51 5.48 6.01
C CYS A 10 -1.61 6.55 6.13
N ILE A 11 -2.81 6.14 6.53
CA ILE A 11 -3.93 7.05 6.83
C ILE A 11 -3.54 8.11 7.89
N CYS A 12 -2.56 7.84 8.75
CA CYS A 12 -2.04 8.80 9.72
C CYS A 12 -1.05 9.84 9.14
N GLY A 13 -0.79 9.79 7.83
CA GLY A 13 0.17 10.67 7.14
C GLY A 13 1.64 10.22 7.22
N GLU A 14 1.91 9.08 7.85
CA GLU A 14 3.27 8.54 7.96
C GLU A 14 3.72 7.86 6.66
N PHE A 15 4.98 8.05 6.29
CA PHE A 15 5.53 7.44 5.08
C PHE A 15 5.90 5.96 5.32
N ILE A 16 5.24 5.05 4.60
CA ILE A 16 5.39 3.60 4.83
C ILE A 16 6.05 2.87 3.67
N LEU A 17 5.70 3.13 2.42
CA LEU A 17 6.16 2.30 1.30
C LEU A 17 6.52 3.14 0.08
N VAL A 18 7.72 2.99 -0.46
CA VAL A 18 8.09 3.44 -1.82
C VAL A 18 8.24 2.22 -2.70
N ILE A 19 7.66 2.25 -3.90
CA ILE A 19 7.79 1.20 -4.92
C ILE A 19 7.96 1.79 -6.32
N ASP A 20 8.65 1.07 -7.20
CA ASP A 20 8.89 1.43 -8.62
C ASP A 20 7.63 1.38 -9.51
N LYS A 21 6.53 0.80 -9.01
CA LYS A 21 5.32 0.54 -9.79
C LYS A 21 4.05 0.79 -8.99
N ASN A 22 3.01 1.30 -9.65
CA ASN A 22 1.71 1.57 -9.04
C ASN A 22 1.08 0.28 -8.46
N LEU A 23 0.54 0.36 -7.24
CA LEU A 23 -0.13 -0.79 -6.58
C LEU A 23 -1.34 -1.31 -7.36
N ASN A 24 -2.02 -0.46 -8.13
CA ASN A 24 -3.13 -0.85 -8.98
C ASN A 24 -2.70 -1.75 -10.15
N ALA A 25 -1.44 -1.64 -10.58
CA ALA A 25 -0.88 -2.46 -11.65
C ALA A 25 -0.21 -3.76 -11.15
N LEU A 26 -0.29 -4.03 -9.85
CA LEU A 26 0.22 -5.24 -9.23
C LEU A 26 -0.89 -6.28 -9.03
N PRO A 27 -0.56 -7.58 -9.10
CA PRO A 27 -1.52 -8.64 -8.87
C PRO A 27 -2.08 -8.56 -7.45
N ARG A 28 -3.39 -8.77 -7.32
CA ARG A 28 -4.09 -8.78 -6.04
C ARG A 28 -4.52 -10.20 -5.72
N ARG A 29 -4.43 -10.55 -4.44
CA ARG A 29 -4.94 -11.82 -3.94
C ARG A 29 -6.46 -11.76 -3.88
N GLN A 30 -7.14 -12.76 -4.46
CA GLN A 30 -8.61 -12.82 -4.48
C GLN A 30 -9.22 -13.06 -3.08
N THR A 31 -8.48 -13.69 -2.17
CA THR A 31 -8.98 -14.05 -0.84
C THR A 31 -9.16 -12.83 0.08
N ASP A 32 -8.15 -11.95 0.19
CA ASP A 32 -8.17 -10.80 1.12
C ASP A 32 -8.05 -9.44 0.40
N GLY A 33 -7.96 -9.43 -0.93
CA GLY A 33 -7.73 -8.21 -1.71
C GLY A 33 -6.35 -7.58 -1.52
N ALA A 34 -5.42 -8.26 -0.83
CA ALA A 34 -4.08 -7.77 -0.57
C ALA A 34 -3.25 -7.68 -1.86
N VAL A 35 -2.47 -6.60 -2.01
CA VAL A 35 -1.58 -6.41 -3.15
C VAL A 35 -0.31 -7.23 -2.96
N ILE A 36 0.06 -8.01 -3.97
CA ILE A 36 1.20 -8.91 -3.92
C ILE A 36 2.42 -8.22 -4.53
N ILE A 37 3.44 -7.99 -3.72
CA ILE A 37 4.74 -7.46 -4.13
C ILE A 37 5.75 -8.61 -4.17
N ARG A 38 6.41 -8.80 -5.31
CA ARG A 38 7.47 -9.81 -5.47
C ARG A 38 8.80 -9.28 -4.94
N CYS A 39 9.42 -10.03 -4.04
CA CYS A 39 10.69 -9.66 -3.41
C CYS A 39 11.89 -10.44 -3.97
N GLN A 40 11.65 -11.56 -4.63
CA GLN A 40 12.69 -12.44 -5.16
C GLN A 40 12.64 -12.48 -6.70
N ASP A 41 13.82 -12.62 -7.30
CA ASP A 41 13.95 -12.83 -8.73
C ASP A 41 13.55 -14.26 -9.08
N THR A 42 12.72 -14.40 -10.09
CA THR A 42 12.35 -15.68 -10.71
C THR A 42 12.73 -15.61 -12.20
N PRO A 43 13.01 -16.74 -12.86
CA PRO A 43 13.35 -16.75 -14.28
C PRO A 43 12.30 -16.05 -15.15
N ASP A 44 11.02 -16.07 -14.76
CA ASP A 44 9.91 -15.42 -15.46
C ASP A 44 9.64 -13.96 -15.05
N ALA A 45 10.16 -13.50 -13.90
CA ALA A 45 9.87 -12.16 -13.38
C ALA A 45 10.92 -11.66 -12.39
N LYS A 46 11.37 -10.41 -12.59
CA LYS A 46 12.29 -9.70 -11.70
C LYS A 46 11.62 -9.23 -10.40
N ALA A 47 12.40 -9.23 -9.32
CA ALA A 47 12.07 -8.64 -8.03
C ALA A 47 11.78 -7.14 -8.18
N ARG A 48 10.87 -6.65 -7.35
CA ARG A 48 10.52 -5.22 -7.33
C ARG A 48 11.43 -4.47 -6.37
N ILE A 49 11.82 -3.27 -6.78
CA ILE A 49 12.57 -2.36 -5.93
C ILE A 49 11.56 -1.58 -5.10
N PHE A 50 11.50 -1.90 -3.82
CA PHE A 50 10.68 -1.19 -2.85
C PHE A 50 11.41 -1.02 -1.53
N LYS A 51 11.00 0.01 -0.78
CA LYS A 51 11.44 0.31 0.58
C LYS A 51 10.22 0.40 1.47
N LEU A 52 10.14 -0.50 2.45
CA LEU A 52 9.10 -0.53 3.47
C LEU A 52 9.66 0.04 4.78
N ASN A 53 9.00 1.03 5.35
CA ASN A 53 9.26 1.63 6.65
C ASN A 53 8.12 1.25 7.60
N ALA A 54 8.24 0.06 8.20
CA ALA A 54 7.25 -0.47 9.12
C ALA A 54 7.92 -1.34 10.17
N THR A 55 7.33 -1.38 11.36
CA THR A 55 7.84 -2.16 12.49
C THR A 55 7.28 -3.58 12.44
N PRO A 56 8.11 -4.63 12.38
CA PRO A 56 7.63 -6.00 12.51
C PRO A 56 7.05 -6.21 13.90
N LYS A 57 5.89 -6.87 13.99
CA LYS A 57 5.25 -7.26 15.25
C LYS A 57 5.13 -8.78 15.34
N ASP A 58 4.58 -9.25 16.45
CA ASP A 58 4.36 -10.68 16.72
C ASP A 58 3.66 -11.38 15.56
N PRO A 59 4.16 -12.56 15.14
CA PRO A 59 3.49 -13.37 14.15
C PRO A 59 2.15 -13.84 14.69
N ILE A 60 1.14 -13.78 13.84
CA ILE A 60 -0.16 -14.36 14.14
C ILE A 60 -0.34 -15.64 13.34
N LEU A 61 -1.03 -16.62 13.93
CA LEU A 61 -1.50 -17.79 13.20
C LEU A 61 -2.91 -17.50 12.71
N VAL A 62 -3.10 -17.51 11.40
CA VAL A 62 -4.42 -17.32 10.79
C VAL A 62 -4.94 -18.66 10.31
N GLU A 63 -6.11 -19.03 10.82
CA GLU A 63 -6.88 -20.18 10.36
C GLU A 63 -7.66 -19.79 9.10
N ARG A 64 -7.45 -20.52 8.01
CA ARG A 64 -8.23 -20.40 6.78
C ARG A 64 -8.88 -21.73 6.46
N GLN A 65 -9.87 -21.72 5.57
CA GLN A 65 -10.66 -22.90 5.16
C GLN A 65 -9.83 -24.09 4.65
N GLY A 66 -8.53 -23.93 4.38
CA GLY A 66 -7.62 -24.98 3.94
C GLY A 66 -6.32 -25.13 4.75
N GLY A 67 -6.20 -24.51 5.94
CA GLY A 67 -5.05 -24.72 6.83
C GLY A 67 -4.65 -23.52 7.69
N HIS A 68 -3.61 -23.73 8.50
CA HIS A 68 -2.98 -22.73 9.36
C HIS A 68 -1.83 -22.02 8.64
N GLU A 69 -1.90 -20.69 8.52
CA GLU A 69 -0.82 -19.88 7.94
C GLU A 69 -0.25 -18.92 8.99
N LYS A 70 1.07 -18.92 9.16
CA LYS A 70 1.76 -17.92 9.99
C LYS A 70 1.90 -16.62 9.20
N GLN A 71 1.35 -15.53 9.71
CA GLN A 71 1.46 -14.19 9.13
C GLN A 71 2.30 -13.30 10.04
N TYR A 72 3.45 -12.85 9.52
CA TYR A 72 4.30 -11.84 10.15
C TYR A 72 3.81 -10.47 9.68
N ARG A 73 3.13 -9.74 10.58
CA ARG A 73 2.52 -8.44 10.27
C ARG A 73 3.49 -7.29 10.55
N PHE A 74 3.51 -6.34 9.63
CA PHE A 74 4.21 -5.07 9.75
C PHE A 74 3.21 -3.98 10.09
N HIS A 75 3.58 -3.15 11.07
CA HIS A 75 2.73 -2.07 11.55
C HIS A 75 3.39 -0.71 11.31
N CYS A 76 2.56 0.32 11.11
CA CYS A 76 3.03 1.69 11.05
C CYS A 76 3.73 2.07 12.37
N PRO A 77 4.91 2.70 12.35
CA PRO A 77 5.62 3.09 13.57
C PRO A 77 4.88 4.15 14.39
N ARG A 78 3.96 4.90 13.78
CA ARG A 78 3.23 6.00 14.42
C ARG A 78 1.89 5.57 15.03
N CYS A 79 1.02 4.94 14.24
CA CYS A 79 -0.33 4.56 14.68
C CYS A 79 -0.48 3.07 15.01
N ALA A 80 0.58 2.27 14.86
CA ALA A 80 0.55 0.82 15.04
C ALA A 80 -0.54 0.11 14.20
N LEU A 81 -0.96 0.69 13.07
CA LEU A 81 -1.89 0.08 12.12
C LEU A 81 -1.19 -1.00 11.29
N PRO A 82 -1.78 -2.18 11.07
CA PRO A 82 -1.20 -3.21 10.19
C PRO A 82 -1.22 -2.73 8.73
N VAL A 83 -0.04 -2.64 8.12
CA VAL A 83 0.13 -2.12 6.74
C VAL A 83 0.43 -3.22 5.73
N ALA A 84 1.19 -4.23 6.14
CA ALA A 84 1.60 -5.34 5.28
C ALA A 84 1.83 -6.58 6.13
N TYR A 85 1.90 -7.74 5.48
CA TYR A 85 2.30 -8.98 6.11
C TYR A 85 3.08 -9.86 5.14
N GLN A 86 3.82 -10.82 5.68
CA GLN A 86 4.52 -11.85 4.92
C GLN A 86 4.31 -13.21 5.61
N SER A 87 4.40 -14.30 4.83
CA SER A 87 4.21 -15.66 5.36
C SER A 87 5.52 -16.25 5.93
N THR A 88 6.67 -15.67 5.60
CA THR A 88 8.00 -16.10 6.07
C THR A 88 8.47 -15.24 7.24
N PRO A 89 9.37 -15.74 8.11
CA PRO A 89 9.92 -14.94 9.20
C PRO A 89 10.62 -13.67 8.68
N PRO A 90 10.60 -12.56 9.45
CA PRO A 90 11.38 -11.35 9.14
C PRO A 90 12.87 -11.68 9.05
N PRO A 91 13.66 -11.02 8.20
CA PRO A 91 13.50 -9.64 7.71
C PRO A 91 12.57 -9.44 6.49
N VAL A 92 12.20 -8.17 6.23
CA VAL A 92 11.49 -7.76 5.01
C VAL A 92 12.29 -8.23 3.79
N LYS A 93 11.63 -8.86 2.80
CA LYS A 93 12.24 -9.54 1.63
C LYS A 93 12.80 -10.94 1.86
N SER A 94 12.67 -11.51 3.06
CA SER A 94 13.01 -12.92 3.28
C SER A 94 12.13 -13.86 2.46
N GLY A 95 10.85 -13.50 2.31
CA GLY A 95 9.89 -14.28 1.54
C GLY A 95 9.85 -13.93 0.05
N PRO A 96 9.32 -14.82 -0.80
CA PRO A 96 9.14 -14.54 -2.22
C PRO A 96 8.14 -13.40 -2.46
N TYR A 97 7.17 -13.24 -1.55
CA TYR A 97 6.07 -12.29 -1.67
C TYR A 97 5.87 -11.50 -0.37
N LEU A 98 5.56 -10.21 -0.53
CA LEU A 98 5.07 -9.32 0.51
C LEU A 98 3.62 -8.96 0.16
N TYR A 99 2.73 -9.08 1.13
CA TYR A 99 1.31 -8.78 0.96
C TYR A 99 0.97 -7.45 1.63
N VAL A 100 0.55 -6.47 0.85
CA VAL A 100 0.14 -5.15 1.36
C VAL A 100 -1.38 -5.15 1.56
N LEU A 101 -1.82 -4.77 2.75
CA LEU A 101 -3.24 -4.74 3.09
C LEU A 101 -3.95 -3.61 2.33
N LYS A 102 -5.08 -3.95 1.70
CA LYS A 102 -5.91 -2.98 0.98
C LYS A 102 -6.47 -1.94 1.95
N GLY A 103 -6.35 -0.67 1.60
CA GLY A 103 -6.88 0.43 2.40
C GLY A 103 -6.00 0.89 3.56
N ALA A 104 -4.93 0.15 3.90
CA ALA A 104 -3.97 0.59 4.92
C ALA A 104 -3.05 1.71 4.42
N LEU A 105 -2.78 1.73 3.11
CA LEU A 105 -1.90 2.68 2.44
C LEU A 105 -2.65 3.42 1.33
N SER A 106 -2.41 4.74 1.24
CA SER A 106 -2.90 5.60 0.16
C SER A 106 -1.73 6.12 -0.68
N GLN A 107 -1.92 6.17 -1.99
CA GLN A 107 -0.95 6.72 -2.94
C GLN A 107 -1.13 8.23 -3.14
N ILE A 108 -2.21 8.81 -2.61
CA ILE A 108 -2.62 10.19 -2.86
C ILE A 108 -2.44 10.99 -1.57
N GLN A 109 -1.42 11.85 -1.53
CA GLN A 109 -1.38 13.01 -0.64
C GLN A 109 -1.76 14.25 -1.47
N GLY A 110 -2.81 14.96 -1.05
CA GLY A 110 -3.04 16.34 -1.49
C GLY A 110 -3.57 16.57 -2.90
N GLN A 111 -4.06 15.55 -3.62
CA GLN A 111 -4.83 15.81 -4.84
C GLN A 111 -6.30 15.97 -4.47
N VAL A 112 -6.72 17.22 -4.28
CA VAL A 112 -8.14 17.58 -4.35
C VAL A 112 -8.60 17.20 -5.77
N PRO A 113 -9.75 16.52 -5.94
CA PRO A 113 -10.36 16.36 -7.27
C PRO A 113 -10.39 17.72 -7.97
N ALA A 114 -10.21 17.74 -9.29
CA ALA A 114 -10.22 18.99 -10.07
C ALA A 114 -11.52 19.81 -9.87
N ASP A 115 -12.58 19.18 -9.36
CA ASP A 115 -13.89 19.77 -9.08
C ASP A 115 -14.06 20.34 -7.66
N ALA A 116 -12.97 20.47 -6.88
CA ALA A 116 -13.10 20.92 -5.48
C ALA A 116 -13.38 22.42 -5.30
N PHE A 117 -13.42 23.21 -6.37
CA PHE A 117 -13.62 24.67 -6.32
C PHE A 117 -14.59 25.22 -7.38
N GLU A 118 -15.59 24.46 -7.85
CA GLU A 118 -16.52 24.95 -8.89
C GLU A 118 -17.71 25.79 -8.38
N ASP A 119 -17.81 26.11 -7.10
CA ASP A 119 -18.99 26.83 -6.55
C ASP A 119 -18.85 28.36 -6.41
N GLU A 120 -17.77 29.00 -6.89
CA GLU A 120 -17.61 30.46 -6.76
C GLU A 120 -17.98 31.28 -8.02
N LYS A 121 -18.53 30.66 -9.07
CA LYS A 121 -18.85 31.38 -10.33
C LYS A 121 -20.33 31.79 -10.49
N LEU A 122 -21.23 31.40 -9.59
CA LEU A 122 -22.68 31.65 -9.76
C LEU A 122 -23.25 32.86 -8.97
N LEU A 123 -22.42 33.64 -8.27
CA LEU A 123 -22.91 34.79 -7.49
C LEU A 123 -22.60 36.17 -8.09
N SER A 124 -21.77 36.28 -9.12
CA SER A 124 -21.44 37.59 -9.72
C SER A 124 -22.32 38.02 -10.90
N GLU A 125 -23.18 37.15 -11.45
CA GLU A 125 -23.99 37.48 -12.64
C GLU A 125 -25.44 37.91 -12.34
N ASN A 126 -25.91 37.87 -11.08
CA ASN A 126 -27.28 38.27 -10.74
C ASN A 126 -27.43 39.68 -10.14
N SER A 127 -26.45 40.56 -10.28
CA SER A 127 -26.57 41.98 -9.89
C SER A 127 -26.58 42.91 -11.09
N MET A 128 -27.43 42.63 -12.08
CA MET A 128 -27.81 43.65 -13.06
C MET A 128 -29.27 43.45 -13.47
N THR A 129 -30.19 43.86 -12.60
CA THR A 129 -31.52 44.35 -12.98
C THR A 129 -31.92 45.43 -11.99
#